data_AF-A0A415MER3-F1
#
_entry.id   AF-A0A415MER3-F1
#
_cell.length_a   1.000
_cell.length_b   1.000
_cell.length_c   1.000
_cell.angle_alpha   90.00
_cell.angle_beta   90.00
_cell.angle_gamma   90.00
#
_symmetry.space_group_name_H-M   'P 1'
#
loop_
_entity.id
_entity.type
_entity.pdbx_description
1 polymer ?
#
loop_
_entity_poly.entity_id
_entity_poly.type
_entity_poly.pdbx_seq_one_letter_code
_entity_poly.pdbx_strand_id
1 'polypeptide(L)'
;MRNKFFIDKKLVKKIEKDLKKRCSIEEDLNKDLELFNEEIDDKTVLSIFKYIEDYGNKKQKGYLVEIQSRYENSTLLIDDTLKLADWYDKMCNFYNNIDGMDL
;
A
#
# COMPACT_ATOMS: atom_id res chain seq x y z
N MET A 1 -29.71 27.25 -30.99
CA MET A 1 -28.27 27.35 -31.31
C MET A 1 -27.55 26.19 -30.63
N ARG A 2 -26.87 25.31 -31.39
CA ARG A 2 -26.20 24.11 -30.85
C ARG A 2 -25.00 24.52 -30.00
N ASN A 3 -25.02 24.19 -28.71
CA ASN A 3 -23.88 24.33 -27.80
C ASN A 3 -22.69 23.54 -28.35
N LYS A 4 -21.73 24.26 -28.95
CA LYS A 4 -20.42 23.73 -29.32
C LYS A 4 -19.55 23.66 -28.07
N PHE A 5 -19.74 22.63 -27.25
CA PHE A 5 -18.66 22.14 -26.37
C PHE A 5 -17.57 21.53 -27.27
N PHE A 6 -16.84 22.38 -27.97
CA PHE A 6 -15.71 21.96 -28.78
C PHE A 6 -14.51 21.86 -27.85
N ILE A 7 -14.26 20.65 -27.35
CA ILE A 7 -12.95 20.29 -26.81
C ILE A 7 -11.94 20.60 -27.92
N ASP A 8 -11.09 21.61 -27.70
CA ASP A 8 -10.04 21.99 -28.65
C ASP A 8 -9.16 20.77 -28.93
N LYS A 9 -8.75 20.55 -30.19
CA LYS A 9 -7.81 19.49 -30.57
C LYS A 9 -6.52 19.51 -29.72
N LYS A 10 -6.09 20.70 -29.25
CA LYS A 10 -4.98 20.82 -28.30
C LYS A 10 -5.29 20.18 -26.94
N LEU A 11 -6.52 20.34 -26.45
CA LEU A 11 -6.98 19.75 -25.20
C LEU A 11 -7.10 18.23 -25.32
N VAL A 12 -7.62 17.71 -26.44
CA VAL A 12 -7.66 16.26 -26.72
C VAL A 12 -6.25 15.65 -26.66
N LYS A 13 -5.27 16.23 -27.36
CA LYS A 13 -3.88 15.75 -27.35
C LYS A 13 -3.22 15.78 -25.96
N LYS A 14 -3.58 16.78 -25.12
CA LYS A 14 -3.09 16.84 -23.74
C LYS A 14 -3.67 15.68 -22.92
N ILE A 15 -4.99 15.48 -23.01
CA ILE A 15 -5.68 14.36 -22.31
C ILE A 15 -5.09 13.01 -22.74
N GLU A 16 -4.89 12.78 -24.04
CA GLU A 16 -4.26 11.54 -24.53
C GLU A 16 -2.84 11.35 -23.97
N LYS A 17 -2.04 12.42 -23.86
CA LYS A 17 -0.71 12.36 -23.27
C LYS A 17 -0.76 12.05 -21.78
N ASP A 18 -1.69 12.66 -21.06
CA ASP A 18 -1.86 12.46 -19.62
C ASP A 18 -2.36 11.05 -19.31
N LEU A 19 -3.29 10.51 -20.12
CA LEU A 19 -3.72 9.11 -20.03
C LEU A 19 -2.57 8.13 -20.26
N LYS A 20 -1.74 8.35 -21.29
CA LYS A 20 -0.55 7.51 -21.53
C LYS A 20 0.43 7.54 -20.37
N LYS A 21 0.67 8.72 -19.80
CA LYS A 21 1.53 8.86 -18.61
C LYS A 21 0.94 8.10 -17.43
N ARG A 22 -0.37 8.21 -17.20
CA ARG A 22 -1.05 7.48 -16.13
C ARG A 22 -0.90 5.97 -16.30
N CYS A 23 -1.12 5.42 -17.50
CA CYS A 23 -0.94 3.99 -17.75
C CYS A 23 0.50 3.54 -17.46
N SER A 24 1.51 4.31 -17.89
CA SER A 24 2.92 3.99 -17.60
C SER A 24 3.19 3.96 -16.09
N ILE A 25 2.65 4.92 -15.33
CA ILE A 25 2.79 4.95 -13.87
C ILE A 25 2.10 3.74 -13.24
N GLU A 26 0.89 3.39 -13.67
CA GLU A 26 0.17 2.22 -13.16
C GLU A 26 0.91 0.91 -13.46
N GLU A 27 1.51 0.78 -14.65
CA GLU A 27 2.33 -0.38 -15.02
C GLU A 27 3.58 -0.52 -14.15
N ASP A 28 4.30 0.58 -13.90
CA ASP A 28 5.49 0.57 -13.06
C ASP A 28 5.14 0.22 -11.60
N LEU A 29 4.07 0.81 -11.07
CA LEU A 29 3.60 0.51 -9.71
C LEU A 29 3.15 -0.95 -9.55
N ASN A 30 2.49 -1.52 -10.56
CA ASN A 30 2.07 -2.92 -10.51
C ASN A 30 3.28 -3.87 -10.50
N LYS A 31 4.34 -3.58 -11.28
CA LYS A 31 5.58 -4.37 -11.25
C LYS A 31 6.26 -4.30 -9.89
N ASP A 32 6.35 -3.10 -9.30
CA ASP A 32 6.95 -2.93 -7.98
C ASP A 32 6.15 -3.69 -6.90
N LEU A 33 4.81 -3.73 -7.03
CA LEU A 33 3.96 -4.54 -6.15
C LEU A 33 4.15 -6.05 -6.34
N GLU A 34 4.27 -6.52 -7.58
CA GLU A 34 4.55 -7.93 -7.87
C GLU A 34 5.88 -8.35 -7.24
N LEU A 35 6.94 -7.56 -7.45
CA LEU A 35 8.25 -7.80 -6.84
C LEU A 35 8.18 -7.80 -5.31
N PHE A 36 7.47 -6.84 -4.72
CA PHE A 36 7.29 -6.79 -3.28
C PHE A 36 6.60 -8.06 -2.76
N ASN A 37 5.53 -8.52 -3.42
CA ASN A 37 4.82 -9.74 -3.02
C ASN A 37 5.69 -11.01 -3.17
N GLU A 38 6.62 -11.05 -4.11
CA GLU A 38 7.57 -12.16 -4.28
C GLU A 38 8.69 -12.15 -3.22
N GLU A 39 9.13 -10.97 -2.80
CA GLU A 39 10.24 -10.80 -1.83
C GLU A 39 9.79 -10.77 -0.37
N ILE A 40 8.48 -10.65 -0.12
CA ILE A 40 7.96 -10.52 1.24
C ILE A 40 8.15 -11.82 2.04
N ASP A 41 8.80 -11.71 3.19
CA ASP A 41 8.92 -12.83 4.12
C ASP A 41 7.64 -12.97 4.95
N ASP A 42 6.94 -14.09 4.79
CA ASP A 42 5.71 -14.41 5.52
C ASP A 42 5.86 -14.22 7.03
N LYS A 43 7.03 -14.58 7.60
CA LYS A 43 7.24 -14.44 9.04
C LYS A 43 7.21 -12.99 9.47
N THR A 44 7.79 -12.11 8.66
CA THR A 44 7.77 -10.66 8.89
C THR A 44 6.34 -10.14 8.85
N VAL A 45 5.55 -10.47 7.83
CA VAL A 45 4.15 -10.01 7.71
C VAL A 45 3.29 -10.51 8.87
N LEU A 46 3.38 -11.80 9.19
CA LEU A 46 2.63 -12.40 10.29
C LEU A 46 3.03 -11.81 11.64
N SER A 47 4.30 -11.43 11.83
CA SER A 47 4.74 -10.75 13.06
C SER A 47 4.12 -9.36 13.19
N ILE A 48 3.99 -8.62 12.08
CA ILE A 48 3.32 -7.31 12.04
C ILE A 48 1.83 -7.48 12.36
N PHE A 49 1.18 -8.50 11.80
CA PHE A 49 -0.23 -8.80 12.08
C PHE A 49 -0.44 -9.02 13.56
N LYS A 50 0.34 -9.92 14.16
CA LYS A 50 0.27 -10.21 15.59
C LYS A 50 0.53 -8.96 16.44
N TYR A 51 1.52 -8.14 16.09
CA TYR A 51 1.78 -6.88 16.78
C TYR A 51 0.57 -5.94 16.78
N ILE A 52 -0.15 -5.83 15.65
CA ILE A 52 -1.36 -4.98 15.56
C ILE A 52 -2.55 -5.63 16.28
N GLU A 53 -2.68 -6.96 16.27
CA GLU A 53 -3.69 -7.68 17.06
C GLU A 53 -3.50 -7.44 18.55
N ASP A 54 -2.27 -7.50 19.04
CA ASP A 54 -1.95 -7.39 20.47
C ASP A 54 -1.97 -5.93 20.94
N TYR A 55 -1.37 -5.01 20.17
CA TYR A 55 -1.07 -3.64 20.61
C TYR A 55 -1.73 -2.53 19.78
N GLY A 56 -2.30 -2.85 18.62
CA GLY A 56 -2.93 -1.88 17.73
C GLY A 56 -4.19 -1.24 18.32
N ASN A 57 -4.48 0.00 17.92
CA ASN A 57 -5.75 0.65 18.26
C ASN A 57 -6.91 0.14 17.39
N LYS A 58 -8.17 0.47 17.76
CA LYS A 58 -9.38 0.01 17.05
C LYS A 58 -9.35 0.29 15.54
N LYS A 59 -8.80 1.43 15.12
CA LYS A 59 -8.71 1.81 13.71
C LYS A 59 -7.69 0.95 12.97
N GLN A 60 -6.52 0.71 13.57
CA GLN A 60 -5.48 -0.17 13.02
C GLN A 60 -5.99 -1.61 12.88
N LYS A 61 -6.66 -2.14 13.91
CA LYS A 61 -7.27 -3.48 13.84
C LYS A 61 -8.33 -3.59 12.73
N GLY A 62 -9.08 -2.51 12.48
CA GLY A 62 -10.00 -2.44 11.33
C GLY A 62 -9.27 -2.59 9.99
N TYR A 63 -8.18 -1.85 9.79
CA TYR A 63 -7.36 -1.98 8.58
C TYR A 63 -6.67 -3.34 8.48
N LEU A 64 -6.24 -3.92 9.60
CA LEU A 64 -5.59 -5.23 9.62
C LEU A 64 -6.48 -6.31 8.99
N VAL A 65 -7.77 -6.34 9.31
CA VAL A 65 -8.70 -7.34 8.73
C VAL A 65 -8.74 -7.26 7.21
N GLU A 66 -8.77 -6.04 6.64
CA GLU A 66 -8.77 -5.85 5.19
C GLU A 66 -7.43 -6.25 4.56
N ILE A 67 -6.32 -5.84 5.18
CA ILE A 67 -4.96 -6.13 4.70
C ILE A 67 -4.70 -7.64 4.73
N GLN A 68 -5.08 -8.33 5.81
CA GLN A 68 -4.90 -9.77 5.96
C GLN A 68 -5.68 -10.54 4.89
N SER A 69 -6.94 -10.16 4.65
CA SER A 69 -7.73 -10.76 3.58
C SER A 69 -7.09 -10.54 2.20
N ARG A 70 -6.55 -9.35 1.91
CA ARG A 70 -5.84 -9.08 0.65
C ARG A 70 -4.53 -9.85 0.54
N TYR A 71 -3.79 -9.99 1.65
CA TYR A 71 -2.55 -10.76 1.72
C TYR A 71 -2.76 -12.23 1.41
N GLU A 72 -3.75 -12.87 2.06
CA GLU A 72 -4.09 -14.28 1.85
C GLU A 72 -4.51 -14.59 0.40
N ASN A 73 -5.03 -13.58 -0.32
CA ASN A 73 -5.41 -13.70 -1.73
C ASN A 73 -4.32 -13.22 -2.70
N SER A 74 -3.12 -12.85 -2.22
CA SER A 74 -2.05 -12.27 -3.03
C SER A 74 -2.49 -11.04 -3.86
N THR A 75 -3.32 -10.19 -3.24
CA THR A 75 -3.92 -9.00 -3.87
C THR A 75 -3.63 -7.71 -3.07
N LEU A 76 -2.46 -7.65 -2.43
CA LEU A 76 -2.02 -6.45 -1.71
C LEU A 76 -1.98 -5.24 -2.64
N LEU A 77 -2.42 -4.10 -2.10
CA LEU A 77 -2.32 -2.81 -2.76
C LEU A 77 -1.14 -2.02 -2.18
N ILE A 78 -0.68 -1.00 -2.91
CA ILE A 78 0.40 -0.08 -2.47
C ILE A 78 0.09 0.48 -1.08
N ASP A 79 -1.17 0.83 -0.85
CA ASP A 79 -1.61 1.39 0.41
C ASP A 79 -1.48 0.40 1.58
N ASP A 80 -1.54 -0.90 1.31
CA ASP A 80 -1.34 -1.95 2.31
C ASP A 80 0.16 -2.13 2.58
N THR A 81 0.99 -2.18 1.52
CA THR A 81 2.44 -2.34 1.66
C THR A 81 3.07 -1.19 2.44
N LEU A 82 2.61 0.05 2.19
CA LEU A 82 3.03 1.22 2.96
C LEU A 82 2.62 1.12 4.44
N LYS A 83 1.40 0.65 4.74
CA LYS A 83 0.95 0.47 6.12
C LYS A 83 1.73 -0.63 6.84
N LEU A 84 2.02 -1.73 6.15
CA LEU A 84 2.84 -2.81 6.69
C LEU A 84 4.25 -2.33 7.00
N ALA A 85 4.88 -1.56 6.10
CA ALA A 85 6.20 -0.97 6.35
C ALA A 85 6.18 -0.01 7.56
N ASP A 86 5.18 0.88 7.64
CA ASP A 86 5.00 1.79 8.77
C ASP A 86 4.78 1.07 10.11
N TRP A 87 4.03 -0.04 10.09
CA TRP A 87 3.78 -0.84 11.28
C TRP A 87 4.99 -1.68 11.68
N TYR A 88 5.75 -2.17 10.71
CA TYR A 88 7.00 -2.88 10.94
C TYR A 88 8.02 -1.98 11.65
N ASP A 89 8.23 -0.76 11.16
CA ASP A 89 9.16 0.18 11.81
C ASP A 89 8.74 0.48 13.27
N LYS A 90 7.45 0.68 13.51
CA LYS A 90 6.90 0.87 14.87
C LYS A 90 7.04 -0.36 15.74
N MET A 91 6.85 -1.55 15.19
CA MET A 91 7.02 -2.82 15.88
C MET A 91 8.49 -3.01 16.30
N CYS A 92 9.44 -2.78 15.38
CA CYS A 92 10.87 -2.83 15.68
C CYS A 92 11.25 -1.84 16.78
N ASN A 93 10.78 -0.59 16.68
CA ASN A 93 11.00 0.40 17.71
C ASN A 93 10.36 0.00 19.06
N PHE A 94 9.19 -0.62 19.06
CA PHE A 94 8.52 -1.10 20.27
C PHE A 94 9.35 -2.18 20.96
N TYR A 95 9.78 -3.22 20.24
CA TYR A 95 10.57 -4.31 20.84
C TYR A 95 11.98 -3.87 21.24
N ASN A 96 12.66 -3.04 20.43
CA ASN A 96 13.99 -2.52 20.77
C ASN A 96 13.97 -1.62 22.02
N ASN A 97 12.86 -0.93 22.30
CA ASN A 97 12.71 -0.11 23.51
C ASN A 97 12.24 -0.93 24.73
N ILE A 98 11.56 -2.06 24.52
CA ILE A 98 11.20 -2.99 25.60
C ILE A 98 12.42 -3.80 26.05
N ASP A 99 13.27 -4.24 25.13
CA ASP A 99 14.56 -4.87 25.46
C ASP A 99 15.54 -3.90 26.16
N GLY A 100 15.24 -2.59 26.16
CA GLY A 100 15.97 -1.57 26.93
C GLY A 100 15.41 -1.31 28.33
N MET A 101 14.31 -1.97 28.73
CA MET A 101 13.73 -1.86 30.08
C MET A 101 14.06 -3.05 31.00
N ASP A 102 14.67 -4.11 30.49
CA ASP A 102 15.20 -5.21 31.30
C ASP A 102 16.74 -5.26 31.21
N LEU A 103 17.40 -4.47 32.07
CA LEU A 103 18.64 -4.81 32.78
C LEU A 103 18.82 -3.89 34.01
#